data_AF-A0A7J5A860-F1
#
_entry.id   AF-A0A7J5A860-F1
#
_cell.length_a   1.000
_cell.length_b   1.000
_cell.length_c   1.000
_cell.angle_alpha   90.00
_cell.angle_beta   90.00
_cell.angle_gamma   90.00
#
_symmetry.space_group_name_H-M   'P 1'
#
loop_
_entity.id
_entity.type
_entity.pdbx_description
1 polymer ?
#
loop_
_entity_poly.entity_id
_entity_poly.type
_entity_poly.pdbx_seq_one_letter_code
_entity_poly.pdbx_strand_id
1 'polypeptide(L)'
;MKKIILVFAMMIAGSLVNAQVDVITKHSGEVVKGKVVRVEEYTIVYKYDGEDAENSIGKYAIEKIVYGKSGRVEEVTEKIAISSEDDWEKVVILEDKAYIAGLKKGEEVRGKTGLVNFQTGNTGDKKAEKKLKMAAAAIGCPFILLTSDKTTVGANSNAIGGSQAIKKGIGYKY
;
A
#
# COMPACT_ATOMS: atom_id res chain seq x y z
N MET A 1 24.88 -40.87 41.49
CA MET A 1 23.51 -40.34 41.33
C MET A 1 23.47 -38.81 41.16
N LYS A 2 24.06 -38.00 42.05
CA LYS A 2 24.07 -36.51 41.94
C LYS A 2 24.65 -35.96 40.62
N LYS A 3 25.71 -36.59 40.07
CA LYS A 3 26.33 -36.17 38.80
C LYS A 3 25.48 -36.52 37.55
N ILE A 4 24.65 -37.55 37.62
CA ILE A 4 23.77 -37.98 36.50
C ILE A 4 22.55 -37.04 36.41
N ILE A 5 22.03 -36.60 37.56
CA ILE A 5 20.93 -35.61 37.62
C ILE A 5 21.35 -34.26 37.02
N LEU A 6 22.61 -33.85 37.24
CA LEU A 6 23.13 -32.58 36.69
C LEU A 6 23.24 -32.61 35.14
N VAL A 7 23.63 -33.75 34.57
CA VAL A 7 23.72 -33.94 33.11
C VAL A 7 22.32 -33.98 32.47
N PHE A 8 21.34 -34.60 33.14
CA PHE A 8 19.95 -34.62 32.69
C PHE A 8 19.30 -33.22 32.77
N ALA A 9 19.61 -32.44 33.80
CA ALA A 9 19.14 -31.06 33.94
C ALA A 9 19.73 -30.11 32.88
N MET A 10 20.99 -30.31 32.46
CA MET A 10 21.60 -29.55 31.37
C MET A 10 21.03 -29.89 29.98
N MET A 11 20.59 -31.14 29.75
CA MET A 11 19.96 -31.53 28.48
C MET A 11 18.55 -30.95 28.29
N ILE A 12 17.82 -30.66 29.37
CA ILE A 12 16.48 -30.04 29.33
C ILE A 12 16.57 -28.51 29.15
N ALA A 13 17.68 -27.88 29.57
CA ALA A 13 17.89 -26.44 29.40
C ALA A 13 18.31 -26.04 27.97
N GLY A 14 18.72 -27.00 27.12
CA GLY A 14 19.23 -26.73 25.77
C GLY A 14 18.18 -26.54 24.67
N SER A 15 16.89 -26.74 24.96
CA SER A 15 15.83 -26.81 23.94
C SER A 15 14.89 -25.59 23.87
N LEU A 16 15.18 -24.51 24.60
CA LEU A 16 14.44 -23.25 24.44
C LEU A 16 15.18 -22.26 23.52
N VAL A 17 15.65 -22.74 22.37
CA VAL A 17 15.91 -21.83 21.24
C VAL A 17 14.56 -21.56 20.60
N ASN A 18 13.79 -20.63 21.17
CA ASN A 18 12.75 -19.99 20.39
C ASN A 18 13.47 -19.28 19.25
N ALA A 19 13.47 -19.88 18.05
CA ALA A 19 13.89 -19.19 16.86
C ALA A 19 13.01 -17.94 16.77
N GLN A 20 13.60 -16.77 17.01
CA GLN A 20 12.86 -15.53 16.93
C GLN A 20 12.38 -15.41 15.48
N VAL A 21 11.06 -15.42 15.31
CA VAL A 21 10.39 -15.25 14.01
C VAL A 21 10.49 -13.79 13.57
N ASP A 22 10.45 -13.57 12.26
CA ASP A 22 10.43 -12.21 11.74
C ASP A 22 9.10 -11.53 12.10
N VAL A 23 9.14 -10.21 12.23
CA VAL A 23 8.00 -9.39 12.62
C VAL A 23 7.81 -8.29 11.58
N ILE A 24 6.68 -8.30 10.89
CA ILE A 24 6.28 -7.28 9.93
C ILE A 24 5.28 -6.35 10.63
N THR A 25 5.64 -5.09 10.81
CA THR A 25 4.75 -4.06 11.37
C THR A 25 4.09 -3.29 10.23
N LYS A 26 2.75 -3.30 10.19
CA LYS A 26 1.96 -2.54 9.20
C LYS A 26 1.71 -1.12 9.69
N HIS A 27 1.52 -0.19 8.76
CA HIS A 27 1.09 1.19 9.04
C HIS A 27 -0.30 1.29 9.69
N SER A 28 -1.08 0.22 9.60
CA SER A 28 -2.38 0.05 10.26
C SER A 28 -2.26 -0.22 11.78
N GLY A 29 -1.06 -0.53 12.27
CA GLY A 29 -0.80 -1.00 13.63
C GLY A 29 -0.86 -2.52 13.78
N GLU A 30 -1.28 -3.26 12.76
CA GLU A 30 -1.27 -4.71 12.77
C GLU A 30 0.17 -5.25 12.70
N VAL A 31 0.46 -6.28 13.49
CA VAL A 31 1.76 -6.94 13.52
C VAL A 31 1.59 -8.37 13.03
N VAL A 32 2.32 -8.70 11.97
CA VAL A 32 2.34 -10.04 11.38
C VAL A 32 3.62 -10.74 11.83
N LYS A 33 3.46 -11.87 12.52
CA LYS A 33 4.57 -12.75 12.90
C LYS A 33 4.69 -13.88 11.87
N GLY A 34 5.89 -14.06 11.35
CA GLY A 34 6.10 -15.03 10.29
C GLY A 34 7.53 -15.04 9.81
N LYS A 35 7.79 -15.81 8.75
CA LYS A 35 9.09 -15.83 8.08
C LYS A 35 9.00 -15.03 6.79
N VAL A 36 9.85 -14.01 6.64
CA VAL A 36 10.02 -13.34 5.34
C VAL A 36 10.77 -14.28 4.41
N VAL A 37 10.13 -14.64 3.29
CA VAL A 37 10.68 -15.56 2.29
C VAL A 37 11.45 -14.80 1.24
N ARG A 38 10.85 -13.72 0.70
CA ARG A 38 11.45 -12.87 -0.33
C ARG A 38 10.92 -11.44 -0.21
N VAL A 39 11.83 -10.49 -0.42
CA VAL A 39 11.50 -9.07 -0.60
C VAL A 39 11.58 -8.80 -2.09
N GLU A 40 10.44 -8.57 -2.73
CA GLU A 40 10.37 -8.22 -4.14
C GLU A 40 10.45 -6.70 -4.31
N GLU A 41 10.33 -6.22 -5.54
CA GLU A 41 10.38 -4.77 -5.83
C GLU A 41 9.26 -4.03 -5.09
N TYR A 42 8.04 -4.56 -5.12
CA TYR A 42 6.84 -3.89 -4.60
C TYR A 42 6.06 -4.65 -3.53
N THR A 43 6.34 -5.95 -3.37
CA THR A 43 5.69 -6.79 -2.37
C THR A 43 6.70 -7.52 -1.51
N ILE A 44 6.24 -8.00 -0.37
CA ILE A 44 6.98 -8.90 0.50
C ILE A 44 6.18 -10.18 0.60
N VAL A 45 6.86 -11.29 0.35
CA VAL A 45 6.28 -12.62 0.50
C VAL A 45 6.76 -13.23 1.79
N TYR A 46 5.81 -13.71 2.57
CA TYR A 46 6.03 -14.23 3.91
C TYR A 46 5.16 -15.46 4.15
N LYS A 47 5.51 -16.23 5.18
CA LYS A 47 4.69 -17.32 5.71
C LYS A 47 4.32 -16.98 7.14
N TYR A 48 3.07 -17.23 7.53
CA TYR A 48 2.69 -17.10 8.93
C TYR A 48 3.45 -18.13 9.78
N ASP A 49 3.67 -17.78 11.05
CA ASP A 49 4.29 -18.71 11.99
C ASP A 49 3.42 -19.97 12.14
N GLY A 50 4.03 -21.14 11.96
CA GLY A 50 3.33 -22.44 11.96
C GLY A 50 2.59 -22.79 10.66
N GLU A 51 2.65 -21.98 9.61
CA GLU A 51 2.03 -22.26 8.31
C GLU A 51 3.07 -22.38 7.18
N ASP A 52 2.79 -23.27 6.21
CA ASP A 52 3.62 -23.42 5.02
C ASP A 52 3.17 -22.56 3.82
N ALA A 53 1.97 -21.97 3.92
CA ALA A 53 1.37 -21.15 2.87
C ALA A 53 2.10 -19.81 2.70
N GLU A 54 2.46 -19.49 1.45
CA GLU A 54 3.02 -18.19 1.10
C GLU A 54 1.92 -17.15 0.95
N ASN A 55 2.13 -16.01 1.59
CA ASN A 55 1.27 -14.83 1.55
C ASN A 55 2.09 -13.66 1.01
N SER A 56 1.42 -12.71 0.34
CA SER A 56 2.05 -11.50 -0.19
C SER A 56 1.37 -10.26 0.39
N ILE A 57 2.16 -9.23 0.67
CA ILE A 57 1.71 -7.93 1.14
C ILE A 57 2.48 -6.83 0.40
N GLY A 58 1.79 -5.76 0.01
CA GLY A 58 2.39 -4.61 -0.66
C GLY A 58 3.24 -3.78 0.31
N LYS A 59 4.37 -3.26 -0.17
CA LYS A 59 5.30 -2.45 0.65
C LYS A 59 4.65 -1.21 1.26
N TYR A 60 3.70 -0.58 0.56
CA TYR A 60 2.96 0.58 1.06
C TYR A 60 2.13 0.29 2.31
N ALA A 61 1.82 -0.97 2.62
CA ALA A 61 1.12 -1.33 3.85
C ALA A 61 2.07 -1.50 5.05
N ILE A 62 3.39 -1.50 4.83
CA ILE A 62 4.39 -1.94 5.80
C ILE A 62 5.26 -0.76 6.26
N GLU A 63 5.32 -0.58 7.57
CA GLU A 63 6.22 0.36 8.23
C GLU A 63 7.63 -0.20 8.26
N LYS A 64 7.80 -1.38 8.85
CA LYS A 64 9.11 -2.01 9.03
C LYS A 64 9.04 -3.51 9.17
N ILE A 65 10.19 -4.15 8.98
CA ILE A 65 10.44 -5.56 9.23
C ILE A 65 11.54 -5.68 10.26
N VAL A 66 11.33 -6.50 11.28
CA VAL A 66 12.37 -6.94 12.22
C VAL A 66 12.68 -8.40 11.93
N TYR A 67 13.89 -8.66 11.43
CA TYR A 67 14.33 -10.03 11.10
C TYR A 67 14.74 -10.74 12.38
N GLY A 68 14.04 -11.81 12.75
CA GLY A 68 14.23 -12.45 14.04
C GLY A 68 15.59 -13.14 14.18
N LYS A 69 16.17 -13.64 13.07
CA LYS A 69 17.50 -14.28 13.10
C LYS A 69 18.66 -13.31 13.31
N SER A 70 18.60 -12.13 12.71
CA SER A 70 19.71 -11.17 12.72
C SER A 70 19.47 -9.97 13.63
N GLY A 71 18.23 -9.77 14.09
CA GLY A 71 17.81 -8.54 14.77
C GLY A 71 17.79 -7.30 13.88
N ARG A 72 18.08 -7.44 12.57
CA ARG A 72 18.10 -6.32 11.64
C ARG A 72 16.72 -5.72 11.52
N VAL A 73 16.64 -4.39 11.58
CA VAL A 73 15.43 -3.63 11.28
C VAL A 73 15.55 -3.06 9.88
N GLU A 74 14.53 -3.26 9.06
CA GLU A 74 14.39 -2.68 7.73
C GLU A 74 13.14 -1.81 7.70
N GLU A 75 13.32 -0.49 7.57
CA GLU A 75 12.22 0.43 7.33
C GLU A 75 11.81 0.31 5.86
N VAL A 76 10.54 -0.01 5.61
CA VAL A 76 10.06 -0.37 4.27
C VAL A 76 9.45 0.83 3.57
N THR A 77 8.49 1.49 4.21
CA THR A 77 7.91 2.75 3.72
C THR A 77 7.52 3.66 4.86
N GLU A 78 7.50 4.97 4.60
CA GLU A 78 6.96 5.96 5.53
C GLU A 78 5.43 6.06 5.43
N LYS A 79 4.80 6.43 6.54
CA LYS A 79 3.35 6.61 6.60
C LYS A 79 2.93 7.94 5.96
N ILE A 80 2.05 7.88 4.98
CA ILE A 80 1.43 9.04 4.35
C ILE A 80 0.24 9.48 5.20
N ALA A 81 0.39 10.58 5.92
CA ALA A 81 -0.69 11.19 6.70
C ALA A 81 -1.44 12.23 5.84
N ILE A 82 -2.75 11.99 5.69
CA ILE A 82 -3.70 12.91 5.05
C ILE A 82 -4.65 13.42 6.14
N SER A 83 -4.65 14.74 6.35
CA SER A 83 -5.48 15.41 7.35
C SER A 83 -6.62 16.22 6.72
N SER A 84 -6.45 16.69 5.49
CA SER A 84 -7.42 17.51 4.78
C SER A 84 -7.28 17.39 3.26
N GLU A 85 -8.22 17.97 2.52
CA GLU A 85 -8.17 18.05 1.06
C GLU A 85 -6.90 18.74 0.53
N ASP A 86 -6.31 19.66 1.30
CA ASP A 86 -5.10 20.39 0.91
C ASP A 86 -3.86 19.48 0.84
N ASP A 87 -3.90 18.32 1.51
CA ASP A 87 -2.85 17.30 1.45
C ASP A 87 -2.86 16.46 0.16
N TRP A 88 -3.65 16.85 -0.85
CA TRP A 88 -3.79 16.10 -2.12
C TRP A 88 -2.47 15.79 -2.82
N GLU A 89 -1.43 16.60 -2.64
CA GLU A 89 -0.10 16.34 -3.24
C GLU A 89 0.59 15.10 -2.67
N LYS A 90 0.26 14.73 -1.43
CA LYS A 90 0.77 13.52 -0.77
C LYS A 90 0.06 12.24 -1.25
N VAL A 91 -1.09 12.38 -1.93
CA VAL A 91 -1.87 11.24 -2.41
C VAL A 91 -1.17 10.59 -3.59
N VAL A 92 -0.92 9.29 -3.47
CA VAL A 92 -0.20 8.49 -4.46
C VAL A 92 -1.19 7.71 -5.32
N ILE A 93 -1.03 7.81 -6.63
CA ILE A 93 -1.76 6.97 -7.58
C ILE A 93 -0.98 5.68 -7.77
N LEU A 94 -1.65 4.56 -7.55
CA LEU A 94 -1.13 3.21 -7.72
C LEU A 94 -1.68 2.65 -9.04
N GLU A 95 -0.80 2.07 -9.85
CA GLU A 95 -1.16 1.53 -11.17
C GLU A 95 -1.34 0.00 -11.14
N ASP A 96 -0.77 -0.68 -10.14
CA ASP A 96 -0.83 -2.12 -9.99
C ASP A 96 -1.67 -2.54 -8.77
N LYS A 97 -2.42 -3.64 -8.92
CA LYS A 97 -3.19 -4.28 -7.85
C LYS A 97 -2.29 -4.89 -6.77
N ALA A 98 -1.04 -5.23 -7.08
CA ALA A 98 -0.09 -5.70 -6.09
C ALA A 98 0.19 -4.65 -5.00
N TYR A 99 0.10 -3.36 -5.35
CA TYR A 99 0.44 -2.26 -4.43
C TYR A 99 -0.63 -2.04 -3.36
N ILE A 100 -1.86 -2.46 -3.62
CA ILE A 100 -2.98 -2.37 -2.68
C ILE A 100 -3.09 -3.58 -1.77
N ALA A 101 -2.24 -4.61 -1.94
CA ALA A 101 -2.26 -5.79 -1.10
C ALA A 101 -1.94 -5.41 0.36
N GLY A 102 -2.88 -5.66 1.26
CA GLY A 102 -2.77 -5.28 2.68
C GLY A 102 -3.27 -3.87 3.00
N LEU A 103 -3.71 -3.09 2.01
CA LEU A 103 -4.46 -1.85 2.23
C LEU A 103 -5.97 -2.12 2.28
N LYS A 104 -6.69 -1.30 3.04
CA LYS A 104 -8.16 -1.35 3.13
C LYS A 104 -8.79 -0.55 1.99
N LYS A 105 -9.70 -1.20 1.27
CA LYS A 105 -10.50 -0.58 0.23
C LYS A 105 -11.44 0.48 0.83
N GLY A 106 -11.42 1.67 0.24
CA GLY A 106 -12.31 2.78 0.55
C GLY A 106 -13.36 2.99 -0.56
N GLU A 107 -13.72 4.25 -0.79
CA GLU A 107 -14.76 4.65 -1.73
C GLU A 107 -14.23 4.92 -3.14
N GLU A 108 -15.11 4.95 -4.14
CA GLU A 108 -14.76 5.38 -5.51
C GLU A 108 -14.59 6.90 -5.54
N VAL A 109 -13.48 7.37 -6.11
CA VAL A 109 -13.14 8.77 -6.26
C VAL A 109 -13.11 9.15 -7.74
N ARG A 110 -13.48 10.40 -8.04
CA ARG A 110 -13.57 10.89 -9.42
C ARG A 110 -13.05 12.32 -9.57
N GLY A 111 -12.13 12.51 -10.51
CA GLY A 111 -11.68 13.81 -10.98
C GLY A 111 -12.23 14.12 -12.37
N LYS A 112 -12.83 15.29 -12.56
CA LYS A 112 -13.31 15.74 -13.89
C LYS A 112 -12.96 17.19 -14.18
N THR A 113 -12.60 17.47 -15.42
CA THR A 113 -12.40 18.85 -15.91
C THR A 113 -13.69 19.45 -16.46
N GLY A 114 -13.71 20.78 -16.65
CA GLY A 114 -14.71 21.40 -17.53
C GLY A 114 -14.37 21.14 -19.00
N LEU A 115 -15.21 21.61 -19.93
CA LEU A 115 -14.90 21.58 -21.36
C LEU A 115 -13.65 22.44 -21.62
N VAL A 116 -12.61 21.88 -22.22
CA VAL A 116 -11.37 22.59 -22.60
C VAL A 116 -11.12 22.45 -24.11
N ASN A 117 -10.60 23.49 -24.75
CA ASN A 117 -10.34 23.47 -26.20
C ASN A 117 -9.23 22.44 -26.54
N PHE A 118 -9.31 21.79 -27.71
CA PHE A 118 -8.38 20.71 -28.11
C PHE A 118 -6.88 21.07 -27.99
N GLN A 119 -6.48 22.34 -28.17
CA GLN A 119 -5.08 22.76 -27.97
C GLN A 119 -4.57 22.65 -26.52
N THR A 120 -5.44 22.42 -25.53
CA THR A 120 -5.09 22.38 -24.10
C THR A 120 -5.26 21.01 -23.43
N GLY A 121 -5.34 19.92 -24.20
CA GLY A 121 -5.60 18.56 -23.69
C GLY A 121 -4.69 18.13 -22.52
N ASN A 122 -3.39 18.45 -22.57
CA ASN A 122 -2.43 18.12 -21.51
C ASN A 122 -2.72 18.86 -20.18
N THR A 123 -3.33 20.05 -20.25
CA THR A 123 -3.77 20.82 -19.07
C THR A 123 -5.04 20.22 -18.46
N GLY A 124 -5.88 19.59 -19.30
CA GLY A 124 -7.07 18.88 -18.85
C GLY A 124 -6.72 17.67 -17.98
N ASP A 125 -5.73 16.89 -18.39
CA ASP A 125 -5.34 15.68 -17.68
C ASP A 125 -4.82 15.97 -16.26
N LYS A 126 -3.89 16.92 -16.15
CA LYS A 126 -3.34 17.38 -14.84
C LYS A 126 -4.42 17.93 -13.92
N LYS A 127 -5.42 18.64 -14.46
CA LYS A 127 -6.55 19.16 -13.66
C LYS A 127 -7.49 18.03 -13.21
N ALA A 128 -7.72 17.02 -14.04
CA ALA A 128 -8.51 15.85 -13.66
C ALA A 128 -7.78 15.05 -12.57
N GLU A 129 -6.47 14.84 -12.71
CA GLU A 129 -5.65 14.17 -11.70
C GLU A 129 -5.63 14.92 -10.37
N LYS A 130 -5.41 16.24 -10.39
CA LYS A 130 -5.46 17.07 -9.17
C LYS A 130 -6.80 16.92 -8.44
N LYS A 131 -7.92 17.00 -9.18
CA LYS A 131 -9.26 16.82 -8.59
C LYS A 131 -9.50 15.40 -8.08
N LEU A 132 -8.92 14.39 -8.73
CA LEU A 132 -8.99 13.01 -8.27
C LEU A 132 -8.26 12.85 -6.93
N LYS A 133 -7.05 13.40 -6.83
CA LYS A 133 -6.25 13.40 -5.59
C LYS A 133 -6.91 14.18 -4.46
N MET A 134 -7.50 15.34 -4.75
CA MET A 134 -8.29 16.11 -3.80
C MET A 134 -9.49 15.32 -3.27
N ALA A 135 -10.24 14.66 -4.16
CA ALA A 135 -11.37 13.83 -3.75
C ALA A 135 -10.94 12.67 -2.82
N ALA A 136 -9.79 12.04 -3.09
CA ALA A 136 -9.23 11.02 -2.20
C ALA A 136 -8.73 11.60 -0.87
N ALA A 137 -8.10 12.77 -0.91
CA ALA A 137 -7.61 13.44 0.29
C ALA A 137 -8.77 13.84 1.23
N ALA A 138 -9.88 14.34 0.67
CA ALA A 138 -11.08 14.70 1.41
C ALA A 138 -11.70 13.52 2.17
N ILE A 139 -11.58 12.29 1.65
CA ILE A 139 -12.04 11.06 2.32
C ILE A 139 -10.93 10.38 3.14
N GLY A 140 -9.76 11.02 3.31
CA GLY A 140 -8.64 10.50 4.08
C GLY A 140 -7.97 9.26 3.48
N CYS A 141 -8.04 9.10 2.15
CA CYS A 141 -7.39 8.00 1.43
C CYS A 141 -6.05 8.47 0.83
N PRO A 142 -4.90 8.01 1.34
CA PRO A 142 -3.58 8.36 0.80
C PRO A 142 -3.26 7.69 -0.55
N PHE A 143 -3.98 6.65 -0.94
CA PHE A 143 -3.70 5.89 -2.16
C PHE A 143 -4.92 5.81 -3.06
N ILE A 144 -4.70 5.78 -4.38
CA ILE A 144 -5.76 5.61 -5.39
C ILE A 144 -5.34 4.53 -6.39
N LEU A 145 -6.13 3.47 -6.55
CA LEU A 145 -6.01 2.59 -7.71
C LEU A 145 -6.85 3.14 -8.86
N LEU A 146 -6.22 3.53 -9.97
CA LEU A 146 -6.95 4.00 -11.16
C LEU A 146 -7.81 2.87 -11.75
N THR A 147 -9.06 3.19 -12.07
CA THR A 147 -9.99 2.25 -12.71
C THR A 147 -10.40 2.69 -14.11
N SER A 148 -10.32 3.99 -14.40
CA SER A 148 -10.62 4.53 -15.72
C SER A 148 -9.92 5.87 -15.90
N ASP A 149 -9.35 6.04 -17.09
CA ASP A 149 -8.87 7.32 -17.60
C ASP A 149 -9.46 7.53 -19.00
N LYS A 150 -10.30 8.55 -19.15
CA LYS A 150 -11.03 8.81 -20.40
C LYS A 150 -11.05 10.29 -20.69
N THR A 151 -10.83 10.62 -21.95
CA THR A 151 -11.12 11.93 -22.51
C THR A 151 -12.33 11.82 -23.43
N THR A 152 -13.37 12.61 -23.17
CA THR A 152 -14.62 12.62 -23.95
C THR A 152 -14.84 13.97 -24.60
N VAL A 153 -15.43 14.00 -25.79
CA VAL A 153 -15.89 15.23 -26.46
C VAL A 153 -17.37 15.44 -26.16
N GLY A 154 -17.82 16.70 -26.07
CA GLY A 154 -19.22 17.02 -25.72
C GLY A 154 -20.24 16.49 -26.76
N ALA A 155 -21.45 16.13 -26.36
CA ALA A 155 -22.47 15.61 -27.28
C ALA A 155 -22.84 16.56 -28.44
N ASN A 156 -22.66 17.87 -28.27
CA ASN A 156 -22.85 18.90 -29.31
C ASN A 156 -21.53 19.42 -29.93
N SER A 157 -20.40 18.74 -29.67
CA SER A 157 -19.06 19.26 -29.97
C SER A 157 -18.53 18.99 -31.39
N ASN A 158 -19.33 18.40 -32.28
CA ASN A 158 -18.99 18.32 -33.70
C ASN A 158 -18.91 19.71 -34.38
N ALA A 159 -19.28 20.80 -33.68
CA ALA A 159 -19.19 22.17 -34.17
C ALA A 159 -18.25 23.09 -33.35
N ILE A 160 -17.99 22.83 -32.07
CA ILE A 160 -17.10 23.64 -31.21
C ILE A 160 -16.27 22.69 -30.33
N GLY A 161 -15.01 22.47 -30.70
CA GLY A 161 -14.13 21.38 -30.24
C GLY A 161 -13.65 21.47 -28.80
N GLY A 162 -14.54 21.20 -27.84
CA GLY A 162 -14.20 21.02 -26.43
C GLY A 162 -14.08 19.53 -26.02
N SER A 163 -12.99 19.20 -25.33
CA SER A 163 -12.76 17.89 -24.71
C SER A 163 -12.84 17.99 -23.17
N GLN A 164 -13.14 16.87 -22.52
CA GLN A 164 -13.24 16.73 -21.07
C GLN A 164 -12.47 15.49 -20.62
N ALA A 165 -11.48 15.68 -19.75
CA ALA A 165 -10.77 14.58 -19.08
C ALA A 165 -11.52 14.15 -17.81
N ILE A 166 -11.70 12.84 -17.67
CA ILE A 166 -12.38 12.18 -16.55
C ILE A 166 -11.50 11.02 -16.07
N LYS A 167 -11.00 11.12 -14.84
CA LYS A 167 -10.30 10.03 -14.16
C LYS A 167 -11.16 9.50 -13.02
N LYS A 168 -11.16 8.18 -12.86
CA LYS A 168 -11.83 7.46 -11.77
C LYS A 168 -10.85 6.48 -11.13
N GLY A 169 -11.01 6.29 -9.84
CA GLY A 169 -10.23 5.31 -9.09
C GLY A 169 -10.93 4.89 -7.82
N ILE A 170 -10.33 3.97 -7.10
CA ILE A 170 -10.78 3.51 -5.79
C ILE A 170 -9.74 4.00 -4.77
N GLY A 171 -10.21 4.69 -3.73
CA GLY A 171 -9.36 5.12 -2.62
C GLY A 171 -8.96 3.93 -1.73
N TYR A 172 -7.75 3.94 -1.19
CA TYR A 172 -7.25 2.96 -0.23
C TYR A 172 -6.62 3.66 0.97
N LYS A 173 -6.75 3.01 2.12
CA LYS A 173 -6.21 3.45 3.42
C LYS A 173 -5.50 2.28 4.13
N TYR A 174 -4.78 2.59 5.20
CA TYR A 174 -4.13 1.59 6.04
C TYR A 174 -5.13 0.71 6.81
#